data_AF-R5CUT7-F1
#
_entry.id   AF-R5CUT7-F1
#
_cell.length_a   1.000
_cell.length_b   1.000
_cell.length_c   1.000
_cell.angle_alpha   90.00
_cell.angle_beta   90.00
_cell.angle_gamma   90.00
#
_symmetry.space_group_name_H-M   'P 1'
#
loop_
_entity.id
_entity.type
_entity.pdbx_description
1 polymer ?
#
loop_
_entity_poly.entity_id
_entity_poly.type
_entity_poly.pdbx_seq_one_letter_code
_entity_poly.pdbx_strand_id
1 'polypeptide(L)'
;MNEPKKCTCGAEMKSRGVNYLVMSSTRVFVAAAQVPEKVEMFVCPECRRVDFYWMENDMLDEEVDSKQRLYDMYKNEPADKLRKILDNGSYTDECRAVIKKILSEK
;
A
#
# COMPACT_ATOMS: atom_id res chain seq x y z
N MET A 1 15.99 8.16 20.31
CA MET A 1 16.83 9.29 19.86
C MET A 1 17.31 8.90 18.47
N ASN A 2 16.78 9.54 17.42
CA ASN A 2 17.13 9.18 16.04
C ASN A 2 18.51 9.76 15.71
N GLU A 3 19.41 8.93 15.20
CA GLU A 3 20.75 9.36 14.80
C GLU A 3 20.69 10.44 13.71
N PRO A 4 21.61 11.42 13.71
CA PRO A 4 21.61 12.49 12.72
C PRO A 4 21.93 11.95 11.32
N LYS A 5 21.04 12.19 10.35
CA LYS A 5 21.20 11.74 8.97
C LYS A 5 22.39 12.45 8.31
N LYS A 6 23.36 11.69 7.82
CA LYS A 6 24.55 12.22 7.15
C LYS A 6 24.37 12.22 5.63
N CYS A 7 24.77 13.32 5.00
CA CYS A 7 24.91 13.40 3.56
C CYS A 7 26.19 12.68 3.11
N THR A 8 26.24 12.26 1.85
CA THR A 8 27.45 11.65 1.25
C THR A 8 28.67 12.57 1.21
N CYS A 9 28.49 13.88 1.40
CA CYS A 9 29.59 14.84 1.55
C CYS A 9 30.13 14.92 2.99
N GLY A 10 29.59 14.12 3.92
CA GLY A 10 29.98 14.10 5.33
C GLY A 10 29.22 15.08 6.22
N ALA A 11 28.52 16.07 5.65
CA ALA A 11 27.73 17.04 6.40
C ALA A 11 26.41 16.45 6.91
N GLU A 12 25.94 16.94 8.06
CA GLU A 12 24.63 16.59 8.61
C GLU A 12 23.49 17.19 7.77
N MET A 13 22.49 16.37 7.47
CA MET A 13 21.30 16.80 6.75
C MET A 13 20.29 17.39 7.72
N LYS A 14 19.73 18.56 7.36
CA LYS A 14 18.71 19.23 8.17
C LYS A 14 17.33 18.85 7.67
N SER A 15 16.47 18.38 8.58
CA SER A 15 15.05 18.23 8.28
C SER A 15 14.43 19.59 7.97
N ARG A 16 13.60 19.61 6.93
CA ARG A 16 12.74 20.75 6.55
C ARG A 16 11.28 20.47 6.87
N GLY A 17 11.01 19.43 7.66
CA GLY A 17 9.67 19.00 8.05
C GLY A 17 9.02 18.05 7.04
N VAL A 18 7.81 17.64 7.40
CA VAL A 18 6.97 16.74 6.62
C VAL A 18 6.29 17.52 5.49
N ASN A 19 6.45 17.03 4.27
CA ASN A 19 5.89 17.62 3.06
C ASN A 19 5.09 16.55 2.29
N TYR A 20 4.15 16.99 1.45
CA TYR A 20 3.41 16.11 0.57
C TYR A 20 4.13 16.00 -0.77
N LEU A 21 4.58 14.79 -1.12
CA LEU A 21 5.20 14.53 -2.41
C LEU A 21 4.09 14.14 -3.41
N VAL A 22 3.93 14.94 -4.47
CA VAL A 22 3.08 14.59 -5.61
C VAL A 22 3.99 14.07 -6.72
N MET A 23 3.97 12.76 -6.95
CA MET A 23 4.68 12.18 -8.09
C MET A 23 3.92 12.46 -9.38
N SER A 24 4.43 13.35 -10.24
CA SER A 24 3.87 13.55 -11.57
C SER A 24 4.04 12.26 -12.38
N SER A 25 2.94 11.57 -12.70
CA SER A 25 3.01 10.42 -13.59
C SER A 25 3.40 10.89 -14.99
N THR A 26 4.38 10.22 -15.57
CA THR A 26 4.66 10.27 -17.00
C THR A 26 3.35 9.97 -17.75
N ARG A 27 3.08 10.76 -18.80
CA ARG A 27 1.80 11.01 -19.52
C ARG A 27 0.91 9.83 -19.98
N VAL A 28 1.01 8.60 -19.46
CA VAL A 28 0.34 7.43 -20.06
C VAL A 28 -0.66 6.71 -19.15
N PHE A 29 -0.70 6.95 -17.84
CA PHE A 29 -1.72 6.33 -16.99
C PHE A 29 -2.27 7.31 -15.95
N VAL A 30 -3.53 7.73 -16.14
CA VAL A 30 -4.37 8.33 -15.10
C VAL A 30 -5.19 7.19 -14.51
N ALA A 31 -4.68 6.56 -13.46
CA ALA A 31 -5.47 5.70 -12.60
C ALA A 31 -5.76 6.45 -11.30
N ALA A 32 -7.03 6.42 -10.89
CA ALA A 32 -7.55 7.11 -9.72
C ALA A 32 -6.71 6.85 -8.46
N ALA A 33 -6.54 7.90 -7.65
CA ALA A 33 -5.82 7.94 -6.37
C ALA A 33 -4.29 8.13 -6.45
N GLN A 34 -3.84 9.29 -6.94
CA GLN A 34 -2.56 9.84 -6.47
C GLN A 34 -2.79 10.44 -5.08
N VAL A 35 -2.79 9.59 -4.04
CA VAL A 35 -2.80 10.07 -2.67
C VAL A 35 -1.46 10.76 -2.44
N PRO A 36 -1.43 12.05 -2.08
CA PRO A 36 -0.17 12.73 -1.79
C PRO A 36 0.48 12.04 -0.59
N GLU A 37 1.67 11.50 -0.80
CA GLU A 37 2.38 10.75 0.23
C GLU A 37 3.15 11.72 1.14
N LYS A 38 3.05 11.50 2.45
CA LYS A 38 3.77 12.30 3.44
C LYS A 38 5.22 11.81 3.51
N VAL A 39 6.15 12.71 3.20
CA VAL A 39 7.58 12.44 3.27
C VAL A 39 8.24 13.47 4.18
N GLU A 40 9.18 13.05 5.01
CA GLU A 40 10.09 13.98 5.67
C GLU A 40 11.21 14.36 4.70
N MET A 41 11.40 15.66 4.49
CA MET A 41 12.41 16.17 3.57
C MET A 41 13.67 16.57 4.33
N PHE A 42 14.82 16.06 3.89
CA PHE A 42 16.14 16.39 4.43
C PHE A 42 16.97 17.11 3.39
N VAL A 43 17.61 18.22 3.78
CA VAL A 43 18.45 19.01 2.88
C VAL A 43 19.84 19.16 3.48
N CYS A 44 20.87 18.81 2.71
CA CYS A 44 22.25 19.08 3.06
C CYS A 44 22.57 20.59 2.85
N PRO A 45 23.09 21.31 3.85
CA PRO A 45 23.40 22.73 3.70
C PRO A 45 24.59 22.98 2.76
N GLU A 46 25.55 22.06 2.69
CA GLU A 46 26.79 22.24 1.95
C GLU A 46 26.62 21.98 0.44
N CYS A 47 26.07 20.80 0.08
CA CYS A 47 25.94 20.39 -1.31
C CYS A 47 24.51 20.52 -1.86
N ARG A 48 23.56 20.98 -1.04
CA ARG A 48 22.13 21.14 -1.39
C ARG A 48 21.44 19.86 -1.87
N ARG A 49 22.03 18.69 -1.62
CA ARG A 49 21.38 17.39 -1.86
C ARG A 49 20.11 17.30 -1.02
N VAL A 50 19.04 16.85 -1.66
CA VAL A 50 17.73 16.63 -1.05
C VAL A 50 17.48 15.13 -0.99
N ASP A 51 17.17 14.62 0.20
CA ASP A 51 16.71 13.25 0.40
C ASP A 51 15.31 13.27 1.00
N PHE A 52 14.47 12.33 0.55
CA PHE A 52 13.14 12.11 1.09
C PHE A 52 13.16 10.85 1.94
N TYR A 53 12.55 10.92 3.11
CA TYR A 53 12.22 9.75 3.92
C TYR A 53 10.71 9.57 3.86
N TRP A 54 10.26 8.45 3.29
CA TRP A 54 8.86 8.11 3.31
C TRP A 54 8.47 7.86 4.75
N MET A 55 7.52 8.64 5.25
CA MET A 55 6.89 8.29 6.51
C MET A 55 6.04 7.08 6.14
N GLU A 56 6.49 5.87 6.50
CA GLU A 56 5.68 4.67 6.33
C GLU A 56 4.27 5.03 6.81
N ASN A 57 3.29 4.86 5.92
CA ASN A 57 1.91 4.93 6.36
C ASN A 57 1.78 3.80 7.37
N ASP A 58 1.70 4.13 8.66
CA ASP A 58 1.26 3.26 9.76
C ASP A 58 -0.19 2.74 9.54
N MET A 59 -0.63 2.56 8.30
CA MET A 59 -1.95 2.10 7.89
C MET A 59 -1.91 0.86 6.99
N LEU A 60 -0.79 0.14 6.88
CA LEU A 60 -0.71 -1.09 6.09
C LEU A 60 -0.17 -2.33 6.82
N ASP A 61 -0.13 -2.30 8.16
CA ASP A 61 0.16 -3.47 8.99
C ASP A 61 -1.03 -3.85 9.92
N GLU A 62 -2.27 -3.64 9.48
CA GLU A 62 -3.29 -4.60 9.91
C GLU A 62 -3.03 -5.85 9.09
N GLU A 63 -2.46 -6.89 9.72
CA GLU A 63 -2.52 -8.28 9.27
C GLU A 63 -4.00 -8.68 9.16
N VAL A 64 -4.71 -8.15 8.17
CA VAL A 64 -6.06 -8.58 7.86
C VAL A 64 -5.89 -10.00 7.35
N ASP A 65 -6.29 -10.96 8.19
CA ASP A 65 -6.28 -12.39 7.85
C ASP A 65 -6.74 -12.54 6.41
N SER A 66 -5.84 -13.08 5.57
CA SER A 66 -6.04 -13.29 4.14
C SER A 66 -7.43 -13.88 3.82
N LYS A 67 -7.98 -14.73 4.70
CA LYS A 67 -9.32 -15.30 4.59
C LYS A 67 -10.44 -14.29 4.82
N GLN A 68 -10.28 -13.39 5.77
CA GLN A 68 -11.25 -12.33 6.05
C GLN A 68 -11.34 -11.35 4.88
N ARG A 69 -10.19 -10.98 4.27
CA ARG A 69 -10.16 -10.15 3.07
C ARG A 69 -10.88 -10.80 1.88
N LEU A 70 -10.63 -12.09 1.66
CA LEU A 70 -11.34 -12.86 0.62
C LEU A 70 -12.84 -12.92 0.92
N TYR A 71 -13.22 -13.07 2.18
CA TYR A 71 -14.62 -13.11 2.58
C TYR A 71 -15.32 -11.79 2.28
N ASP A 72 -14.72 -10.67 2.68
CA ASP A 72 -15.27 -9.34 2.45
C ASP A 72 -15.39 -8.98 0.98
N MET A 73 -14.48 -9.49 0.14
CA MET A 73 -14.51 -9.28 -1.31
C MET A 73 -15.68 -10.02 -1.99
N TYR A 74 -16.06 -11.21 -1.50
CA TYR A 74 -17.03 -12.08 -2.17
C TYR A 74 -18.40 -12.17 -1.48
N LYS A 75 -18.56 -11.74 -0.23
CA LYS A 75 -19.82 -11.88 0.54
C LYS A 75 -21.07 -11.34 -0.16
N ASN A 76 -20.92 -10.23 -0.89
CA ASN A 76 -22.01 -9.53 -1.57
C ASN A 76 -22.26 -10.01 -3.02
N GLU A 77 -21.43 -10.93 -3.53
CA GLU A 77 -21.57 -11.42 -4.90
C GLU A 77 -22.75 -12.41 -5.03
N PRO A 78 -23.37 -12.51 -6.22
CA PRO A 78 -24.48 -13.42 -6.46
C PRO A 78 -24.02 -14.89 -6.45
N ALA A 79 -24.90 -15.78 -5.99
CA ALA A 79 -24.59 -17.21 -5.82
C ALA A 79 -24.10 -17.88 -7.11
N ASP A 80 -24.63 -17.50 -8.27
CA ASP A 80 -24.22 -18.05 -9.57
C ASP A 80 -22.76 -17.70 -9.92
N LYS A 81 -22.29 -16.52 -9.52
CA LYS A 81 -20.90 -16.10 -9.72
C LYS A 81 -19.97 -16.84 -8.77
N LEU A 82 -20.40 -17.05 -7.53
CA LEU A 82 -19.65 -17.82 -6.53
C LEU A 82 -19.47 -19.29 -6.95
N ARG A 83 -20.51 -19.92 -7.50
CA ARG A 83 -20.42 -21.29 -8.04
C ARG A 83 -19.42 -21.40 -9.19
N LYS A 84 -19.42 -20.43 -10.12
CA LYS A 84 -18.43 -20.38 -11.21
C LYS A 84 -16.99 -20.29 -10.73
N ILE A 85 -16.75 -19.66 -9.58
CA ILE A 85 -15.41 -19.58 -8.99
C ILE A 85 -14.99 -20.95 -8.41
N LEU A 86 -15.92 -21.71 -7.83
CA LEU A 86 -15.64 -23.07 -7.34
C LEU A 86 -15.28 -24.03 -8.49
N ASP A 87 -15.92 -23.87 -9.65
CA ASP A 87 -15.69 -24.72 -10.83
C ASP A 87 -14.43 -24.29 -11.62
N ASN A 88 -13.83 -23.14 -11.30
CA ASN A 88 -12.64 -22.64 -12.00
C ASN A 88 -11.35 -23.05 -11.27
N GLY A 89 -10.54 -23.88 -11.95
CA GLY A 89 -9.25 -24.37 -11.44
C GLY A 89 -8.18 -23.30 -11.23
N SER A 90 -8.38 -22.08 -11.75
CA SER A 90 -7.40 -20.98 -11.64
C SER A 90 -7.38 -20.31 -10.26
N TYR A 91 -8.39 -20.57 -9.41
CA TYR A 91 -8.46 -20.01 -8.06
C TYR A 91 -7.73 -20.90 -7.05
N THR A 92 -7.24 -20.30 -5.96
CA THR A 92 -6.57 -21.02 -4.87
C THR A 92 -7.55 -21.82 -4.02
N ASP A 93 -7.06 -22.83 -3.32
CA ASP A 93 -7.88 -23.62 -2.38
C ASP A 93 -8.45 -22.76 -1.25
N GLU A 94 -7.71 -21.76 -0.78
CA GLU A 94 -8.16 -20.81 0.23
C GLU A 94 -9.36 -19.98 -0.24
N CYS A 95 -9.31 -19.48 -1.49
CA CYS A 95 -10.43 -18.77 -2.10
C CYS A 95 -11.67 -19.67 -2.22
N ARG A 96 -11.48 -20.91 -2.67
CA ARG A 96 -12.58 -21.91 -2.75
C ARG A 96 -13.17 -22.23 -1.38
N ALA A 97 -12.35 -22.33 -0.33
CA ALA A 97 -12.82 -22.59 1.04
C ALA A 97 -13.68 -21.44 1.58
N VAL A 98 -13.25 -20.19 1.37
CA VAL A 98 -14.01 -18.99 1.76
C VAL A 98 -15.34 -18.91 1.00
N ILE A 99 -15.34 -19.19 -0.30
CA ILE A 99 -16.56 -19.16 -1.12
C ILE A 99 -17.55 -20.25 -0.70
N LYS A 100 -17.08 -21.45 -0.35
CA LYS A 100 -17.94 -22.51 0.23
C LYS A 100 -18.60 -22.04 1.53
N LYS A 101 -17.85 -21.35 2.39
CA LYS A 101 -18.38 -20.77 3.63
C LYS A 101 -19.48 -19.73 3.35
N ILE A 102 -19.23 -18.78 2.46
CA ILE A 102 -20.22 -17.76 2.07
C ILE A 102 -21.49 -18.40 1.51
N LEU A 103 -21.36 -19.42 0.66
CA LEU A 103 -22.52 -20.13 0.09
C LEU A 103 -23.30 -20.95 1.13
N SER A 104 -22.66 -21.38 2.21
CA SER A 104 -23.36 -22.09 3.31
C SER A 104 -24.09 -21.17 4.29
N GLU A 105 -23.73 -19.88 4.32
CA GLU A 105 -24.34 -18.86 5.18
C GLU A 105 -25.52 -18.14 4.50
N LYS A 106 -25.76 -18.40 3.20
CA LYS A 106 -26.88 -17.87 2.41
C LYS A 106 -27.96 -18.93 2.20
#